data_AF-A0A544YVV7-F1
#
_entry.id   AF-A0A544YVV7-F1
#
_cell.length_a   1.000
_cell.length_b   1.000
_cell.length_c   1.000
_cell.angle_alpha   90.00
_cell.angle_beta   90.00
_cell.angle_gamma   90.00
#
_symmetry.space_group_name_H-M   'P 1'
#
loop_
_entity.id
_entity.type
_entity.pdbx_description
1 polymer ?
#
loop_
_entity_poly.entity_id
_entity_poly.type
_entity_poly.pdbx_seq_one_letter_code
_entity_poly.pdbx_strand_id
1 'polypeptide(L)'
;MTDRHGGHGLHRDLITRQRLLHHADPATDIHHRLAPEPGDIVVRKTRYGALSTTDLDRRLRDRGITTLVIAGITTSGVVLSTLTDAADRDYRLYVLSDGVADLDPHAHQALMTGIFPRLAHIVDTAELRSLLRESRPDRA
;
A
#
# COMPACT_ATOMS: atom_id res chain seq x y z
N MET A 1 -37.66 -7.20 20.24
CA MET A 1 -36.44 -8.01 20.29
C MET A 1 -36.49 -9.00 19.13
N THR A 2 -36.00 -8.57 17.98
CA THR A 2 -35.76 -9.44 16.82
C THR A 2 -34.57 -8.85 16.07
N ASP A 3 -33.56 -9.70 16.00
CA ASP A 3 -32.18 -9.42 15.65
C ASP A 3 -32.01 -9.11 14.16
N ARG A 4 -31.32 -8.01 13.84
CA ARG A 4 -30.93 -7.60 12.48
C ARG A 4 -29.41 -7.69 12.35
N HIS A 5 -28.84 -8.89 12.20
CA HIS A 5 -27.41 -9.03 11.91
C HIS A 5 -27.14 -10.10 10.84
N GLY A 6 -27.59 -9.83 9.61
CA GLY A 6 -27.36 -10.70 8.43
C GLY A 6 -26.47 -10.09 7.34
N GLY A 7 -25.56 -9.16 7.68
CA GLY A 7 -24.90 -8.30 6.67
C GLY A 7 -23.40 -8.50 6.44
N HIS A 8 -22.68 -9.34 7.21
CA HIS A 8 -21.20 -9.29 7.23
C HIS A 8 -20.46 -10.47 6.55
N GLY A 9 -21.16 -11.38 5.87
CA GLY A 9 -20.53 -12.55 5.23
C GLY A 9 -20.30 -12.47 3.71
N LEU A 10 -21.00 -11.58 3.00
CA LEU A 10 -21.13 -11.66 1.53
C LEU A 10 -19.83 -11.34 0.77
N HIS A 11 -18.94 -10.53 1.34
CA HIS A 11 -17.73 -10.09 0.63
C HIS A 11 -16.63 -11.16 0.57
N ARG A 12 -16.55 -12.06 1.57
CA ARG A 12 -15.53 -13.13 1.62
C ARG A 12 -15.92 -14.33 0.75
N ASP A 13 -17.21 -14.64 0.70
CA ASP A 13 -17.75 -15.77 -0.05
C ASP A 13 -17.68 -15.56 -1.57
N LEU A 14 -17.85 -14.33 -2.06
CA LEU A 14 -17.80 -14.05 -3.50
C LEU A 14 -16.38 -14.18 -4.08
N ILE A 15 -15.38 -13.61 -3.40
CA ILE A 15 -13.96 -13.68 -3.81
C ILE A 15 -13.48 -15.14 -3.83
N THR A 16 -13.85 -15.91 -2.80
CA THR A 16 -13.42 -17.31 -2.66
C THR A 16 -14.14 -18.22 -3.66
N ARG A 17 -15.45 -18.00 -3.93
CA ARG A 17 -16.23 -18.83 -4.87
C ARG A 17 -15.94 -18.53 -6.34
N GLN A 18 -15.50 -17.32 -6.69
CA GLN A 18 -15.20 -16.94 -8.08
C GLN A 18 -13.70 -16.94 -8.43
N ARG A 19 -12.81 -17.37 -7.52
CA ARG A 19 -11.34 -17.31 -7.71
C ARG A 19 -10.80 -15.92 -8.09
N LEU A 20 -11.52 -14.86 -7.76
CA LEU A 20 -11.06 -13.49 -7.99
C LEU A 20 -9.75 -13.29 -7.22
N LEU A 21 -8.70 -12.85 -7.91
CA LEU A 21 -7.34 -12.67 -7.39
C LEU A 21 -6.57 -13.98 -7.06
N HIS A 22 -6.91 -15.10 -7.70
CA HIS A 22 -6.12 -16.33 -7.57
C HIS A 22 -4.72 -16.17 -8.17
N HIS A 23 -3.68 -16.60 -7.45
CA HIS A 23 -2.27 -16.36 -7.80
C HIS A 23 -1.80 -16.92 -9.15
N ALA A 24 -2.53 -17.89 -9.70
CA ALA A 24 -2.23 -18.51 -10.99
C ALA A 24 -2.94 -17.80 -12.16
N ASP A 25 -3.78 -16.81 -11.88
CA ASP A 25 -4.44 -16.01 -12.91
C ASP A 25 -3.47 -14.90 -13.38
N PRO A 26 -3.19 -14.79 -14.69
CA PRO A 26 -2.35 -13.72 -15.25
C PRO A 26 -2.84 -12.31 -14.91
N ALA A 27 -4.14 -12.12 -14.62
CA ALA A 27 -4.67 -10.84 -14.17
C ALA A 27 -4.13 -10.42 -12.78
N THR A 28 -3.45 -11.32 -12.07
CA THR A 28 -2.78 -11.04 -10.78
C THR A 28 -1.28 -10.79 -10.91
N ASP A 29 -0.74 -10.84 -12.13
CA ASP A 29 0.65 -10.52 -12.38
C ASP A 29 0.92 -9.02 -12.20
N ILE A 30 2.16 -8.71 -11.83
CA ILE A 30 2.59 -7.31 -11.77
C ILE A 30 2.55 -6.74 -13.18
N HIS A 31 1.89 -5.59 -13.34
CA HIS A 31 1.77 -4.93 -14.63
C HIS A 31 3.17 -4.67 -15.22
N HIS A 32 3.39 -5.00 -16.50
CA HIS A 32 4.72 -4.96 -17.14
C HIS A 32 5.46 -3.61 -17.02
N ARG A 33 4.74 -2.48 -16.98
CA ARG A 33 5.31 -1.13 -16.75
C ARG A 33 5.95 -0.94 -15.35
N LEU A 34 5.68 -1.87 -14.43
CA LEU A 34 6.19 -1.92 -13.07
C LEU A 34 6.91 -3.27 -12.82
N ALA A 35 7.42 -3.91 -13.88
CA ALA A 35 8.12 -5.18 -13.75
C ALA A 35 9.30 -5.04 -12.75
N PRO A 36 9.41 -5.94 -11.77
CA PRO A 36 10.50 -5.87 -10.79
C PRO A 36 11.88 -6.00 -11.42
N GLU A 37 12.85 -5.27 -10.90
CA GLU A 37 14.26 -5.37 -11.25
C GLU A 37 15.02 -6.38 -10.36
N PRO A 38 16.20 -6.86 -10.77
CA PRO A 38 17.04 -7.69 -9.92
C PRO A 38 17.35 -7.01 -8.58
N GLY A 39 17.00 -7.68 -7.48
CA GLY A 39 17.17 -7.16 -6.12
C GLY A 39 15.88 -6.64 -5.47
N ASP A 40 14.82 -6.44 -6.26
CA ASP A 40 13.52 -6.03 -5.74
C ASP A 40 12.90 -7.09 -4.82
N ILE A 41 12.20 -6.59 -3.80
CA ILE A 41 11.42 -7.42 -2.89
C ILE A 41 10.01 -7.59 -3.45
N VAL A 42 9.73 -8.75 -4.04
CA VAL A 42 8.36 -9.13 -4.38
C VAL A 42 7.74 -9.91 -3.23
N VAL A 43 6.53 -9.50 -2.83
CA VAL A 43 5.76 -10.11 -1.75
C VAL A 43 4.35 -10.38 -2.21
N ARG A 44 3.90 -11.63 -2.05
CA ARG A 44 2.51 -12.02 -2.26
C ARG A 44 1.78 -11.98 -0.93
N LYS A 45 0.65 -11.27 -0.88
CA LYS A 45 -0.19 -11.15 0.32
C LYS A 45 -1.61 -11.61 0.04
N THR A 46 -2.24 -12.22 1.04
CA THR A 46 -3.66 -12.64 1.00
C THR A 46 -4.53 -11.81 1.96
N ARG A 47 -3.96 -10.72 2.49
CA ARG A 47 -4.57 -9.78 3.44
C ARG A 47 -4.25 -8.34 3.01
N TYR A 48 -4.88 -7.37 3.66
CA TYR A 48 -4.69 -5.96 3.31
C TYR A 48 -3.33 -5.42 3.72
N GLY A 49 -2.93 -5.58 4.98
CA GLY A 49 -1.66 -5.06 5.48
C GLY A 49 -0.45 -5.79 4.90
N ALA A 50 0.50 -5.05 4.33
CA ALA A 50 1.70 -5.65 3.74
C ALA A 50 2.75 -6.06 4.78
N LEU A 51 2.88 -5.35 5.90
CA LEU A 51 3.99 -5.54 6.86
C LEU A 51 3.67 -6.60 7.93
N SER A 52 2.48 -6.54 8.52
CA SER A 52 2.02 -7.45 9.57
C SER A 52 1.64 -8.86 9.09
N THR A 53 1.41 -9.04 7.79
CA THR A 53 0.89 -10.32 7.24
C THR A 53 1.89 -11.03 6.33
N THR A 54 3.10 -10.51 6.22
CA THR A 54 4.16 -11.04 5.36
C THR A 54 5.52 -10.88 6.06
N ASP A 55 6.61 -11.29 5.40
CA ASP A 55 7.96 -11.08 5.91
C ASP A 55 8.59 -9.75 5.43
N LEU A 56 7.80 -8.85 4.83
CA LEU A 56 8.27 -7.60 4.25
C LEU A 56 8.98 -6.71 5.27
N ASP A 57 8.41 -6.52 6.46
CA ASP A 57 9.01 -5.68 7.51
C ASP A 57 10.42 -6.16 7.87
N ARG A 58 10.55 -7.46 8.17
CA ARG A 58 11.85 -8.09 8.45
C ARG A 58 12.84 -7.83 7.31
N ARG A 59 12.43 -8.07 6.06
CA ARG A 59 13.30 -7.88 4.88
C ARG A 59 13.72 -6.42 4.67
N LEU A 60 12.88 -5.45 5.02
CA LEU A 60 13.19 -4.02 4.96
C LEU A 60 14.18 -3.64 6.08
N ARG A 61 13.96 -4.11 7.31
CA ARG A 61 14.84 -3.87 8.46
C ARG A 61 16.21 -4.50 8.29
N ASP A 62 16.28 -5.71 7.74
CA ASP A 62 17.54 -6.39 7.40
C ASP A 62 18.39 -5.57 6.40
N ARG A 63 17.76 -4.66 5.63
CA ARG A 63 18.40 -3.74 4.69
C ARG A 63 18.64 -2.34 5.27
N GLY A 64 18.31 -2.11 6.55
CA GLY A 64 18.43 -0.80 7.20
C GLY A 64 17.44 0.25 6.67
N ILE A 65 16.34 -0.17 6.02
CA ILE A 65 15.34 0.75 5.47
C ILE A 65 14.50 1.32 6.61
N THR A 66 14.38 2.64 6.67
CA THR A 66 13.60 3.37 7.68
C THR A 66 12.57 4.33 7.08
N THR A 67 12.62 4.54 5.76
CA THR A 67 11.71 5.44 5.04
C THR A 67 11.00 4.67 3.94
N LEU A 68 9.68 4.81 3.85
CA LEU A 68 8.85 4.17 2.83
C LEU A 68 8.08 5.23 2.03
N VAL A 69 8.07 5.06 0.71
CA VAL A 69 7.20 5.79 -0.21
C VAL A 69 6.12 4.83 -0.68
N ILE A 70 4.86 5.17 -0.46
CA ILE A 70 3.71 4.29 -0.69
C ILE A 70 2.91 4.77 -1.90
N ALA A 71 2.62 3.84 -2.80
CA ALA A 71 1.76 3.98 -3.97
C ALA A 71 0.96 2.69 -4.19
N GLY A 72 -0.13 2.77 -4.96
CA GLY A 72 -0.93 1.61 -5.36
C GLY A 72 -2.44 1.77 -5.16
N ILE A 73 -3.15 0.66 -5.34
CA ILE A 73 -4.61 0.59 -5.26
C ILE A 73 -5.09 -0.55 -4.37
N THR A 74 -6.15 -0.38 -3.57
CA THR A 74 -6.96 0.83 -3.39
C THR A 74 -6.50 1.70 -2.21
N THR A 75 -6.81 3.00 -2.28
CA THR A 75 -6.46 4.01 -1.27
C THR A 75 -7.06 3.65 0.10
N SER A 76 -8.35 3.33 0.13
CA SER A 76 -9.10 3.00 1.34
C SER A 76 -8.89 1.57 1.86
N GLY A 77 -8.35 0.68 1.02
CA GLY A 77 -8.07 -0.70 1.38
C GLY A 77 -6.62 -0.91 1.77
N VAL A 78 -5.85 -1.42 0.81
CA VAL A 78 -4.48 -1.92 1.06
C VAL A 78 -3.48 -0.80 1.35
N VAL A 79 -3.68 0.40 0.78
CA VAL A 79 -2.81 1.56 1.03
C VAL A 79 -3.00 2.03 2.47
N LEU A 80 -4.22 2.36 2.89
CA LEU A 80 -4.52 2.75 4.27
C LEU A 80 -4.04 1.69 5.27
N SER A 81 -4.35 0.41 5.04
CA SER A 81 -3.95 -0.66 5.94
C SER A 81 -2.43 -0.79 6.08
N THR A 82 -1.68 -0.61 4.99
CA THR A 82 -0.21 -0.67 5.02
C THR A 82 0.38 0.59 5.64
N LEU A 83 -0.21 1.76 5.38
CA LEU A 83 0.24 3.04 5.93
C LEU A 83 0.14 3.06 7.46
N THR A 84 -1.00 2.64 8.02
CA THR A 84 -1.19 2.59 9.48
C THR A 84 -0.21 1.60 10.13
N ASP A 85 -0.07 0.39 9.58
CA ASP A 85 0.87 -0.63 10.08
C ASP A 85 2.33 -0.17 9.99
N ALA A 86 2.67 0.61 8.95
CA ALA A 86 4.01 1.19 8.83
C ALA A 86 4.23 2.33 9.83
N ALA A 87 3.21 3.13 10.11
CA ALA A 87 3.28 4.24 11.07
C ALA A 87 3.49 3.71 12.49
N ASP A 88 2.75 2.66 12.87
CA ASP A 88 2.89 1.97 14.17
C ASP A 88 4.27 1.32 14.37
N ARG A 89 5.04 1.16 13.29
CA ARG A 89 6.42 0.62 13.29
C ARG A 89 7.48 1.71 13.17
N ASP A 90 7.12 2.98 13.30
CA ASP A 90 8.06 4.11 13.23
C ASP A 90 8.81 4.24 11.89
N TYR A 91 8.21 3.80 10.77
CA TYR A 91 8.73 4.18 9.46
C TYR A 91 8.46 5.67 9.21
N ARG A 92 9.40 6.37 8.57
CA ARG A 92 9.12 7.67 7.95
C ARG A 92 8.35 7.45 6.66
N LEU A 93 7.19 8.08 6.52
CA LEU A 93 6.24 7.72 5.47
C LEU A 93 5.98 8.87 4.51
N TYR A 94 5.95 8.54 3.23
CA TYR A 94 5.49 9.38 2.14
C TYR A 94 4.39 8.63 1.39
N VAL A 95 3.33 9.33 1.01
CA VAL A 95 2.30 8.79 0.10
C VAL A 95 2.31 9.62 -1.19
N LEU A 96 2.38 8.94 -2.33
CA LEU A 96 2.29 9.56 -3.64
C LEU A 96 0.84 9.90 -3.98
N SER A 97 0.49 11.18 -3.96
CA SER A 97 -0.87 11.66 -4.23
C SER A 97 -1.36 11.32 -5.64
N ASP A 98 -0.45 11.32 -6.61
CA ASP A 98 -0.65 10.90 -8.00
C ASP A 98 -0.38 9.41 -8.24
N GLY A 99 0.03 8.68 -7.19
CA GLY A 99 0.36 7.26 -7.23
C GLY A 99 -0.65 6.35 -6.51
N VAL A 100 -1.68 6.92 -5.88
CA VAL A 100 -2.74 6.17 -5.20
C VAL A 100 -4.11 6.45 -5.82
N ALA A 101 -4.96 5.43 -5.88
CA ALA A 101 -6.30 5.57 -6.43
C ALA A 101 -7.32 4.70 -5.70
N ASP A 102 -8.59 5.04 -5.83
CA ASP A 102 -9.72 4.28 -5.30
C ASP A 102 -10.86 4.30 -6.32
N LEU A 103 -11.75 3.32 -6.24
CA LEU A 103 -12.99 3.31 -7.01
C LEU A 103 -14.01 4.28 -6.42
N ASP A 104 -13.96 4.52 -5.11
CA ASP A 104 -14.79 5.53 -4.44
C ASP A 104 -13.99 6.86 -4.26
N PRO A 105 -14.32 7.91 -5.03
CA PRO A 105 -13.63 9.19 -4.92
C PRO A 105 -13.86 9.87 -3.56
N HIS A 106 -15.00 9.64 -2.88
CA HIS A 106 -15.25 10.23 -1.57
C HIS A 106 -14.35 9.61 -0.50
N ALA A 107 -14.22 8.28 -0.52
CA ALA A 107 -13.31 7.58 0.38
C ALA A 107 -11.84 8.00 0.15
N HIS A 108 -11.42 8.10 -1.11
CA HIS A 108 -10.08 8.58 -1.45
C HIS A 108 -9.83 9.99 -0.90
N GLN A 109 -10.74 10.95 -1.16
CA GLN A 109 -10.57 12.33 -0.71
C GLN A 109 -10.57 12.47 0.82
N ALA A 110 -11.45 11.76 1.52
CA ALA A 110 -11.49 11.77 2.98
C ALA A 110 -10.16 11.30 3.60
N LEU A 111 -9.52 10.29 3.00
CA LEU A 111 -8.25 9.77 3.48
C LEU A 111 -7.08 10.69 3.13
N MET A 112 -7.01 11.18 1.89
CA MET A 112 -5.94 12.06 1.42
C MET A 112 -5.90 13.39 2.17
N THR A 113 -7.06 13.92 2.58
CA THR A 113 -7.15 15.23 3.25
C THR A 113 -7.20 15.13 4.77
N GLY A 114 -7.75 14.03 5.32
CA GLY A 114 -8.00 13.91 6.76
C GLY A 114 -7.02 13.03 7.51
N ILE A 115 -6.78 11.81 7.00
CA ILE A 115 -6.05 10.77 7.74
C ILE A 115 -4.59 10.70 7.33
N PHE A 116 -4.30 10.60 6.04
CA PHE A 116 -2.93 10.38 5.56
C PHE A 116 -1.96 11.49 5.97
N PRO A 117 -2.31 12.80 5.96
CA PRO A 117 -1.40 13.86 6.40
C PRO A 117 -0.98 13.77 7.87
N ARG A 118 -1.69 12.98 8.68
CA ARG A 118 -1.35 12.74 10.09
C ARG A 118 -0.34 11.62 10.28
N LEU A 119 -0.18 10.76 9.27
CA LEU A 119 0.67 9.57 9.29
C LEU A 119 1.88 9.68 8.35
N ALA A 120 1.78 10.49 7.30
CA ALA A 120 2.78 10.60 6.25
C ALA A 120 2.83 11.99 5.62
N HIS A 121 3.96 12.28 4.97
CA HIS A 121 4.05 13.38 4.04
C HIS A 121 3.32 13.02 2.74
N ILE A 122 2.44 13.91 2.29
CA ILE A 122 1.74 13.73 1.02
C ILE A 122 2.47 14.54 -0.03
N VAL A 123 3.03 13.84 -1.02
CA VAL A 123 3.84 14.44 -2.08
C VAL A 123 3.38 13.87 -3.42
N ASP A 124 3.63 14.58 -4.52
CA ASP A 124 3.48 14.00 -5.85
C ASP A 124 4.81 13.44 -6.37
N THR A 125 4.78 12.79 -7.54
CA THR A 125 5.99 12.22 -8.15
C THR A 125 7.03 13.30 -8.51
N ALA A 126 6.61 14.53 -8.79
CA ALA A 126 7.52 15.63 -9.12
C ALA A 126 8.27 16.12 -7.88
N GLU A 127 7.57 16.30 -6.76
CA GLU A 127 8.16 16.64 -5.47
C GLU A 127 9.08 15.54 -4.95
N LEU A 128 8.66 14.26 -5.04
CA LEU A 128 9.52 13.12 -4.68
C LEU A 128 10.85 13.16 -5.46
N ARG A 129 10.80 13.48 -6.76
CA ARG A 129 12.00 13.59 -7.60
C ARG A 129 12.94 14.67 -7.08
N SER A 130 12.43 15.80 -6.60
CA SER A 130 13.24 16.87 -6.01
C SER A 130 13.89 16.41 -4.71
N LEU A 131 13.11 15.82 -3.79
CA LEU A 131 13.61 15.29 -2.50
C LEU A 131 14.73 14.27 -2.67
N LEU A 132 14.62 13.38 -3.66
CA LEU A 132 15.64 12.36 -3.94
C LEU A 132 16.94 12.95 -4.49
N ARG A 133 16.89 14.09 -5.20
CA ARG A 133 18.09 14.78 -5.69
C ARG A 133 18.82 15.48 -4.54
N GLU A 134 18.08 16.12 -3.65
CA GLU A 134 18.63 16.81 -2.48
C GLU A 134 19.23 15.83 -1.46
N SER A 135 18.60 14.65 -1.30
CA SER A 135 19.04 13.61 -0.37
C SER A 135 20.28 12.82 -0.84
N ARG A 136 20.78 13.09 -2.07
CA ARG A 136 22.04 12.54 -2.57
C ARG A 136 23.13 13.63 -2.57
N PRO A 137 23.67 14.06 -1.42
CA PRO A 137 24.96 14.73 -1.43
C PRO A 137 26.00 13.64 -1.72
N ASP A 138 26.68 13.74 -2.86
CA ASP A 138 27.97 13.09 -3.14
C ASP A 138 28.11 11.60 -2.70
N ARG A 139 27.79 10.68 -3.62
CA ARG A 139 28.56 9.43 -3.69
C ARG A 139 29.82 9.70 -4.52
N ALA A 140 30.76 10.42 -3.91
CA ALA A 140 32.17 10.42 -4.29
C ALA A 140 32.85 9.14 -3.77
#